data_AF-A0A939UIB3-F1
#
_entry.id   AF-A0A939UIB3-F1
#
_cell.length_a   1.000
_cell.length_b   1.000
_cell.length_c   1.000
_cell.angle_alpha   90.00
_cell.angle_beta   90.00
_cell.angle_gamma   90.00
#
_symmetry.space_group_name_H-M   'P 1'
#
loop_
_entity.id
_entity.type
_entity.pdbx_description
1 polymer ?
#
loop_
_entity_poly.entity_id
_entity_poly.type
_entity_poly.pdbx_seq_one_letter_code
_entity_poly.pdbx_strand_id
1 'polypeptide(L)' 'MEIGVQLYTLRRYAQSESGLSDVFKKVREMGYGVVQYSGCPAFPEEIKTETIKKIADDNGVR' A
#
# COMPACT_ATOMS: atom_id res chain seq x y z
N MET A 1 1.94 20.82 -2.90
CA MET A 1 2.43 20.11 -1.70
C MET A 1 1.71 18.78 -1.66
N GLU A 2 2.43 17.67 -1.63
CA GLU A 2 1.85 16.33 -1.53
C GLU A 2 2.13 15.77 -0.13
N ILE A 3 1.15 15.11 0.48
CA ILE A 3 1.32 14.44 1.78
C ILE A 3 1.29 12.94 1.51
N GLY A 4 2.32 12.23 1.97
CA GLY A 4 2.46 10.78 1.82
C GLY A 4 2.23 10.04 3.13
N VAL A 5 1.67 8.82 3.05
CA VAL A 5 1.52 7.92 4.20
C VAL A 5 2.67 6.93 4.25
N GLN A 6 3.36 6.88 5.39
CA GLN A 6 4.34 5.83 5.69
C GLN A 6 3.59 4.53 6.04
N LEU A 7 3.76 3.49 5.23
CA LEU A 7 3.04 2.22 5.40
C LEU A 7 3.53 1.37 6.57
N TYR A 8 4.68 1.67 7.18
CA TYR A 8 5.18 0.90 8.32
C TYR A 8 4.14 0.77 9.44
N THR A 9 3.35 1.80 9.76
CA THR A 9 2.30 1.72 10.80
C THR A 9 1.12 0.85 10.39
N LEU A 10 0.87 0.69 9.09
CA LEU A 10 -0.23 -0.09 8.51
C LEU A 10 0.18 -1.52 8.14
N ARG A 11 1.45 -1.89 8.30
CA ARG A 11 2.02 -3.18 7.86
C ARG A 11 1.24 -4.41 8.30
N ARG A 12 0.62 -4.38 9.49
CA ARG A 12 -0.19 -5.49 10.01
C ARG A 12 -1.46 -5.76 9.19
N TYR A 13 -1.96 -4.75 8.47
CA TYR A 13 -3.13 -4.86 7.60
C TYR A 13 -2.76 -5.21 6.16
N ALA A 14 -1.49 -5.04 5.78
CA ALA A 14 -1.01 -5.25 4.43
C ALA A 14 -0.42 -6.66 4.20
N GLN A 15 -0.71 -7.66 5.04
CA GLN A 15 -0.02 -8.97 5.03
C GLN A 15 -0.39 -9.91 3.85
N SER A 16 -1.21 -9.45 2.90
CA SER A 16 -1.65 -10.15 1.69
C SER A 16 -1.92 -9.14 0.57
N GLU A 17 -2.05 -9.60 -0.68
CA GLU A 17 -2.44 -8.73 -1.79
C GLU A 17 -3.78 -8.01 -1.53
N SER A 18 -4.76 -8.75 -1.00
CA SER A 18 -6.05 -8.18 -0.60
C SER A 18 -5.91 -7.16 0.52
N GLY A 19 -5.10 -7.45 1.54
CA GLY A 19 -4.86 -6.52 2.65
C GLY A 19 -4.13 -5.26 2.20
N LEU A 20 -3.16 -5.37 1.29
CA LEU A 20 -2.48 -4.23 0.69
C LEU A 20 -3.45 -3.36 -0.12
N SER A 21 -4.33 -4.00 -0.90
CA SER A 21 -5.39 -3.30 -1.64
C SER A 21 -6.35 -2.55 -0.69
N ASP A 22 -6.79 -3.19 0.40
CA ASP A 22 -7.65 -2.58 1.40
C ASP A 22 -6.98 -1.37 2.09
N VAL A 23 -5.67 -1.48 2.36
CA VAL A 23 -4.88 -0.37 2.89
C VAL A 23 -4.83 0.79 1.90
N PHE A 24 -4.52 0.53 0.63
CA PHE A 24 -4.45 1.55 -0.42
C PHE A 24 -5.78 2.25 -0.65
N LYS A 25 -6.87 1.48 -0.67
CA LYS A 25 -8.23 2.02 -0.73
C LYS A 25 -8.52 2.96 0.44
N LYS A 26 -8.23 2.54 1.68
CA LYS A 26 -8.48 3.37 2.86
C LYS A 26 -7.64 4.65 2.88
N VAL A 27 -6.34 4.58 2.56
CA VAL A 27 -5.51 5.79 2.53
C VAL A 27 -5.96 6.75 1.43
N ARG A 28 -6.46 6.22 0.29
CA ARG A 28 -7.06 7.02 -0.76
C ARG A 28 -8.35 7.72 -0.30
N GLU A 29 -9.23 7.00 0.38
CA GLU A 29 -10.46 7.53 0.99
C GLU A 29 -10.17 8.61 2.05
N MET A 30 -9.02 8.52 2.75
CA MET A 30 -8.54 9.55 3.67
C MET A 30 -7.95 10.79 2.98
N GLY A 31 -7.82 10.78 1.64
CA GLY A 31 -7.31 11.90 0.85
C GLY A 31 -5.83 11.81 0.49
N TYR A 32 -5.13 10.74 0.87
CA TYR A 32 -3.72 10.57 0.49
C TYR A 32 -3.61 10.02 -0.93
N GLY A 33 -2.74 10.63 -1.74
CA GLY A 33 -2.44 10.19 -3.11
C GLY A 33 -1.08 9.53 -3.26
N VAL A 34 -0.28 9.51 -2.20
CA VAL A 34 1.10 9.00 -2.19
C VAL A 34 1.29 8.10 -0.98
N VAL A 35 1.91 6.95 -1.19
CA VAL A 35 2.34 6.04 -0.13
C VAL A 35 3.85 5.88 -0.17
N GLN A 36 4.46 5.81 1.00
CA GLN A 36 5.87 5.45 1.14
C GLN A 36 5.91 3.99 1.60
N TYR A 37 6.47 3.15 0.74
CA TYR A 37 6.60 1.72 0.96
C TYR A 37 7.97 1.43 1.59
N SER A 38 8.01 1.12 2.89
CA SER A 38 9.24 0.73 3.60
C SER A 38 8.98 -0.50 4.48
N GLY A 39 9.61 -1.63 4.13
CA GLY A 39 9.56 -2.86 4.94
C GLY A 39 8.15 -3.41 5.20
N CYS A 40 7.18 -3.03 4.37
CA CYS A 40 5.79 -3.40 4.46
C CYS A 40 5.36 -3.86 3.09
N PRO A 41 4.80 -5.06 2.91
CA PRO A 41 4.44 -6.05 3.91
C PRO A 41 5.57 -7.01 4.30
N ALA A 42 5.46 -7.54 5.51
CA ALA A 42 6.12 -8.77 5.90
C ALA A 42 5.33 -9.95 5.32
N PHE A 43 5.36 -10.12 4.00
CA PHE A 43 4.71 -11.26 3.39
C PHE A 43 5.45 -12.55 3.78
N PRO A 44 4.74 -13.66 4.07
CA PRO A 44 5.36 -14.98 4.18
C PRO A 44 5.91 -15.49 2.83
N GLU A 45 5.45 -14.93 1.70
CA GLU A 45 5.92 -15.22 0.34
C GLU A 45 6.30 -13.92 -0.39
N GLU A 46 7.38 -13.93 -1.16
CA GLU A 46 7.87 -12.73 -1.85
C GLU A 46 6.87 -12.24 -2.91
N ILE A 47 6.19 -11.12 -2.65
CA ILE A 47 5.35 -10.48 -3.67
C ILE A 47 6.24 -9.84 -4.74
N LYS A 48 5.80 -9.91 -6.00
CA LYS A 48 6.46 -9.21 -7.10
C LYS A 48 6.17 -7.71 -7.04
N THR A 49 7.19 -6.89 -7.32
CA THR A 49 7.07 -5.42 -7.40
C THR A 49 5.99 -4.98 -8.38
N GLU A 50 5.82 -5.71 -9.47
CA GLU A 50 4.78 -5.47 -10.48
C GLU A 50 3.37 -5.62 -9.92
N THR A 51 3.16 -6.58 -9.01
CA THR A 51 1.87 -6.76 -8.33
C THR A 51 1.57 -5.60 -7.40
N ILE A 52 2.55 -5.15 -6.61
CA ILE A 52 2.40 -3.97 -5.74
C ILE A 52 2.02 -2.74 -6.58
N LYS A 53 2.74 -2.52 -7.69
CA LYS A 53 2.47 -1.40 -8.60
C LYS A 53 1.06 -1.48 -9.18
N LYS A 54 0.63 -2.65 -9.64
CA LYS A 54 -0.73 -2.84 -10.15
C LYS A 54 -1.79 -2.50 -9.11
N ILE A 55 -1.62 -2.98 -7.87
CA ILE A 55 -2.57 -2.70 -6.77
C ILE A 55 -2.60 -1.20 -6.45
N ALA A 56 -1.45 -0.51 -6.51
CA ALA A 56 -1.36 0.95 -6.32
C ALA A 56 -2.13 1.69 -7.43
N ASP A 57 -1.86 1.35 -8.69
CA ASP A 57 -2.51 1.95 -9.86
C ASP A 57 -4.04 1.73 -9.82
N ASP A 58 -4.49 0.51 -9.48
CA ASP A 58 -5.91 0.15 -9.35
C ASP A 58 -6.64 0.94 -8.24
N ASN A 59 -5.92 1.37 -7.20
CA ASN A 59 -6.47 2.13 -6.08
C ASN A 59 -6.20 3.65 -6.18
N GLY A 60 -5.58 4.12 -7.27
CA GLY A 60 -5.30 5.53 -7.49
C GLY A 60 -4.30 6.13 -6.50
N VAL A 61 -3.35 5.33 -6.01
CA VAL A 61 -2.23 5.76 -5.16
C VAL A 61 -0.90 5.56 -5.89
N ARG A 62 0.11 6.34 -5.50
CA ARG A 62 1.48 6.27 -6.05
C ARG A 62 2.49 5.86 -5.00
#